data_AF-A0AA90UI16-F1
#
_entry.id   AF-A0AA90UI16-F1
#
_cell.length_a   1.000
_cell.length_b   1.000
_cell.length_c   1.000
_cell.angle_alpha   90.00
_cell.angle_beta   90.00
_cell.angle_gamma   90.00
#
_symmetry.space_group_name_H-M   'P 1'
#
loop_
_entity.id
_entity.type
_entity.pdbx_description
1 polymer ?
#
loop_
_entity_poly.entity_id
_entity_poly.type
_entity_poly.pdbx_seq_one_letter_code
_entity_poly.pdbx_strand_id
1 'polypeptide(L)' 'MKHPLRSSVCTEGRRMAGARALWVAAGMKHEQFGKPIIAIVNSFTQFVPGHTHLHEIGQIVKKEIEAMG' A
#
# COMPACT_ATOMS: atom_id res chain seq x y z
N MET A 1 -24.39 -3.44 -6.44
CA MET A 1 -23.73 -3.39 -5.11
C MET A 1 -22.26 -3.11 -5.32
N LYS A 2 -21.68 -2.10 -4.64
CA LYS A 2 -20.21 -1.90 -4.66
C LYS A 2 -19.57 -3.09 -3.94
N HIS A 3 -18.61 -3.75 -4.58
CA HIS A 3 -17.86 -4.82 -3.93
C HIS A 3 -17.06 -4.25 -2.75
N PRO A 4 -17.24 -4.77 -1.52
CA PRO A 4 -16.47 -4.32 -0.37
C PRO A 4 -14.99 -4.67 -0.58
N LEU A 5 -14.12 -3.67 -0.47
CA LEU A 5 -12.68 -3.84 -0.61
C LEU A 5 -12.10 -4.49 0.64
N ARG A 6 -11.06 -5.31 0.50
CA ARG A 6 -10.34 -5.88 1.66
C ARG A 6 -9.70 -4.81 2.54
N SER A 7 -9.33 -3.66 1.95
CA SER A 7 -8.77 -2.51 2.66
C SER A 7 -9.73 -1.89 3.68
N SER A 8 -11.05 -2.01 3.50
CA SER A 8 -12.03 -1.43 4.44
C SER A 8 -11.96 -2.08 5.82
N VAL A 9 -11.51 -3.33 5.92
CA VAL A 9 -11.36 -4.08 7.18
C VAL A 9 -10.45 -3.36 8.18
N CYS A 10 -9.41 -2.66 7.71
CA CYS A 10 -8.46 -1.95 8.58
C CYS A 10 -8.53 -0.42 8.48
N THR A 11 -9.31 0.13 7.55
CA THR A 11 -9.44 1.58 7.35
C THR A 11 -10.77 2.14 7.81
N GLU A 12 -11.85 1.34 7.83
CA GLU A 12 -13.19 1.82 8.15
C GLU A 12 -13.67 1.39 9.55
N GLY A 13 -14.67 2.09 10.06
CA GLY A 13 -15.32 1.78 11.33
C GLY A 13 -14.62 2.33 12.56
N ARG A 14 -15.43 2.57 13.61
CA ARG A 14 -15.00 3.19 14.87
C ARG A 14 -13.90 2.39 15.58
N ARG A 15 -13.99 1.06 15.56
CA ARG A 15 -13.05 0.16 16.25
C ARG A 15 -11.66 0.09 15.59
N MET A 16 -11.51 0.52 14.34
CA MET A 16 -10.24 0.47 13.60
C MET A 16 -9.39 1.74 13.74
N ALA A 17 -9.65 2.58 14.74
CA ALA A 17 -8.88 3.80 14.98
C ALA A 17 -7.38 3.53 15.19
N GLY A 18 -7.02 2.45 15.91
CA GLY A 18 -5.61 2.07 16.09
C GLY A 18 -4.93 1.66 14.78
N ALA A 19 -5.61 0.89 13.92
CA ALA A 19 -5.08 0.51 12.62
C ALA A 19 -4.88 1.74 11.71
N ARG A 20 -5.83 2.69 11.71
CA ARG A 20 -5.66 3.96 10.99
C ARG A 20 -4.47 4.78 11.50
N ALA A 21 -4.25 4.81 12.81
CA ALA A 21 -3.10 5.51 13.39
C ALA A 21 -1.77 4.93 12.87
N LEU A 22 -1.67 3.60 12.75
CA LEU A 22 -0.49 2.94 12.17
C LEU A 22 -0.31 3.27 10.68
N TRP A 23 -1.39 3.33 9.90
CA TRP A 23 -1.32 3.76 8.49
C TRP A 23 -0.79 5.19 8.35
N VAL A 24 -1.28 6.12 9.18
CA VAL A 24 -0.78 7.50 9.19
C VAL A 24 0.69 7.55 9.62
N ALA A 25 1.08 6.78 10.65
CA ALA A 25 2.47 6.68 11.09
C ALA A 25 3.40 6.10 10.00
N ALA A 26 2.89 5.22 9.14
CA ALA A 26 3.60 4.68 7.99
C ALA A 26 3.63 5.62 6.76
N GLY A 27 3.01 6.81 6.85
CA GLY A 27 3.04 7.84 5.81
C GLY A 27 1.79 7.95 4.94
N MET A 28 0.69 7.24 5.27
CA MET A 28 -0.59 7.43 4.58
C MET A 28 -1.20 8.79 4.93
N LYS A 29 -1.56 9.57 3.90
CA LYS A 29 -2.23 10.86 4.03
C LYS A 29 -3.73 10.69 4.23
N HIS A 30 -4.37 11.66 4.86
CA HIS A 30 -5.81 11.60 5.14
C HIS A 30 -6.64 11.54 3.85
N GLU A 31 -6.21 12.22 2.77
CA GLU A 31 -6.91 12.20 1.48
C GLU A 31 -6.83 10.83 0.77
N GLN A 32 -6.00 9.90 1.27
CA GLN A 32 -5.86 8.56 0.71
C GLN A 32 -6.82 7.54 1.33
N PHE A 33 -7.47 7.86 2.47
CA PHE A 33 -8.49 6.97 3.02
C PHE A 33 -9.70 6.87 2.09
N GLY A 34 -10.25 5.65 1.96
CA GLY A 34 -11.36 5.36 1.05
C GLY A 34 -10.93 4.92 -0.36
N LYS A 35 -9.63 5.07 -0.69
CA LYS A 35 -9.04 4.48 -1.89
C LYS A 35 -8.66 3.01 -1.67
N PRO A 36 -8.54 2.18 -2.74
CA PRO A 36 -7.99 0.84 -2.63
C PRO A 36 -6.55 0.87 -2.09
N ILE A 37 -6.20 -0.08 -1.22
CA ILE A 37 -4.82 -0.30 -0.80
C ILE A 37 -4.22 -1.38 -1.71
N ILE A 38 -3.16 -1.04 -2.44
CA ILE A 38 -2.45 -1.95 -3.33
C ILE A 38 -1.10 -2.29 -2.71
N ALA A 39 -0.88 -3.57 -2.41
CA ALA A 39 0.41 -4.06 -1.92
C ALA A 39 1.31 -4.44 -3.09
N ILE A 40 2.53 -3.89 -3.12
CA ILE A 40 3.57 -4.26 -4.09
C ILE A 40 4.50 -5.24 -3.39
N VAL A 41 4.47 -6.50 -3.81
CA VAL A 41 5.27 -7.58 -3.21
C VAL A 41 6.23 -8.09 -4.27
N ASN A 42 7.53 -8.11 -3.94
CA ASN A 42 8.56 -8.68 -4.80
C ASN A 42 9.64 -9.39 -3.96
N SER A 43 10.53 -10.11 -4.63
CA SER A 43 11.61 -10.90 -4.02
C SER A 43 12.95 -10.15 -3.96
N PHE A 44 12.94 -8.81 -3.89
CA PHE A 44 14.16 -8.01 -3.81
C PHE A 44 15.06 -8.49 -2.67
N THR A 45 16.31 -8.74 -3.01
CA THR A 45 17.39 -9.05 -2.08
C THR A 45 18.72 -8.65 -2.72
N GLN A 46 19.69 -8.28 -1.90
CA GLN A 46 21.07 -8.04 -2.35
C GLN A 46 21.90 -9.34 -2.37
N PHE A 47 21.37 -10.44 -1.84
CA PHE A 47 22.05 -11.74 -1.80
C PHE A 47 22.05 -12.45 -3.15
N VAL A 48 20.95 -12.36 -3.89
CA VAL A 48 20.82 -12.95 -5.23
C VAL A 48 21.02 -11.83 -6.25
N PRO A 49 22.10 -11.83 -7.04
CA PRO A 49 22.39 -10.74 -7.98
C PRO A 49 21.22 -10.47 -8.94
N GLY A 50 20.57 -11.55 -9.39
CA GLY A 50 19.38 -11.48 -10.25
C GLY A 50 18.16 -10.83 -9.62
N HIS A 51 18.10 -10.55 -8.31
CA HIS A 51 16.95 -9.93 -7.65
C HIS A 51 17.18 -8.47 -7.25
N THR A 52 18.40 -7.96 -7.40
CA THR A 52 18.76 -6.59 -6.97
C THR A 52 17.92 -5.51 -7.67
N HIS A 53 17.65 -5.71 -8.96
CA HIS A 53 16.87 -4.79 -9.80
C HIS A 53 15.39 -4.68 -9.39
N LEU A 54 14.86 -5.64 -8.62
CA LEU A 54 13.45 -5.63 -8.19
C LEU A 54 13.13 -4.46 -7.25
N HIS A 55 14.14 -3.88 -6.57
CA HIS A 55 13.93 -2.67 -5.79
C HIS A 55 13.42 -1.51 -6.66
N GLU A 56 14.10 -1.26 -7.78
CA GLU A 56 13.75 -0.19 -8.71
C GLU A 56 12.40 -0.45 -9.38
N ILE A 57 12.14 -1.68 -9.82
CA ILE A 57 10.84 -2.07 -10.38
C ILE A 57 9.72 -1.81 -9.38
N GLY A 58 9.91 -2.15 -8.10
CA GLY A 58 8.93 -1.86 -7.05
C GLY A 58 8.64 -0.37 -6.91
N GLN A 59 9.65 0.49 -7.04
CA GLN A 59 9.46 1.95 -7.01
C GLN A 59 8.74 2.48 -8.26
N ILE A 60 9.00 1.91 -9.44
CA ILE A 60 8.30 2.28 -10.69
C ILE A 60 6.80 1.96 -10.55
N VAL A 61 6.47 0.73 -10.14
CA VAL A 61 5.07 0.32 -9.96
C VAL A 61 4.37 1.19 -8.91
N LYS A 62 5.07 1.55 -7.82
CA LYS A 62 4.54 2.47 -6.81
C LYS A 62 4.14 3.82 -7.41
N LYS A 63 5.02 4.43 -8.21
CA LYS A 63 4.77 5.74 -8.85
C LYS A 63 3.56 5.69 -9.78
N GLU A 64 3.42 4.62 -10.57
CA GLU A 64 2.28 4.46 -11.48
C GLU A 64 0.95 4.32 -10.71
N ILE A 65 0.93 3.56 -9.60
CA ILE A 65 -0.25 3.45 -8.75
C ILE A 65 -0.61 4.82 -8.16
N GLU A 66 0.37 5.55 -7.63
CA GLU A 66 0.16 6.89 -7.06
C GLU A 66 -0.36 7.90 -8.10
N ALA A 67 0.08 7.81 -9.35
CA ALA A 67 -0.38 8.67 -10.45
C ALA A 67 -1.85 8.42 -10.82
N MET A 68 -2.34 7.19 -10.66
CA MET A 68 -3.74 6.82 -10.93
C MET A 68 -4.69 7.13 -9.76
N GLY A 69 -4.12 7.55 -8.62
CA GLY A 69 -4.85 8.04 -7.46
C GLY A 69 -5.22 6.95 -6.48
#